data_AF-A0A520BHC4-F1
#
_entry.id   AF-A0A520BHC4-F1
#
_cell.length_a   1.000
_cell.length_b   1.000
_cell.length_c   1.000
_cell.angle_alpha   90.00
_cell.angle_beta   90.00
_cell.angle_gamma   90.00
#
_symmetry.space_group_name_H-M   'P 1'
#
loop_
_entity.id
_entity.type
_entity.pdbx_description
1 polymer ?
#
loop_
_entity_poly.entity_id
_entity_poly.type
_entity_poly.pdbx_seq_one_letter_code
_entity_poly.pdbx_strand_id
1 'polypeptide(L)'
;AITCDPEVIRAADRVVLPGQGAMRDCMAELAASGAKEAVLEAAATKPLLGVCVGMQMLLDHSEEQDTPGLGLIPGRVQRFRLEGQLQPDAASSAMQSRMAPWPGSTTRSAARITSGSQVMATSKPCPSAAWITACDTERRLPMP
;
A
#
# COMPACT_ATOMS: atom_id res chain seq x y z
N ALA A 1 9.56 11.76 -1.23
CA ALA A 1 9.18 12.01 -2.63
C ALA A 1 8.32 10.85 -3.13
N ILE A 2 7.39 11.11 -4.04
CA ILE A 2 6.66 10.05 -4.75
C ILE A 2 7.48 9.71 -6.01
N THR A 3 7.81 8.44 -6.21
CA THR A 3 8.73 7.99 -7.27
C THR A 3 8.48 6.54 -7.67
N CYS A 4 8.95 6.14 -8.84
CA CYS A 4 9.16 4.75 -9.24
C CYS A 4 10.62 4.51 -9.69
N ASP A 5 11.52 5.47 -9.45
CA ASP A 5 12.95 5.32 -9.74
C ASP A 5 13.60 4.34 -8.74
N PRO A 6 14.16 3.20 -9.20
CA PRO A 6 14.79 2.21 -8.36
C PRO A 6 15.90 2.78 -7.46
N GLU A 7 16.71 3.71 -7.97
CA GLU A 7 17.83 4.26 -7.20
C GLU A 7 17.34 5.13 -6.04
N VAL A 8 16.26 5.89 -6.25
CA VAL A 8 15.65 6.70 -5.19
C VAL A 8 15.03 5.79 -4.11
N ILE A 9 14.44 4.66 -4.50
CA ILE A 9 13.88 3.67 -3.55
C ILE A 9 14.99 3.01 -2.73
N ARG A 10 16.12 2.65 -3.37
CA ARG A 10 17.29 2.08 -2.69
C ARG A 10 17.95 3.06 -1.73
N ALA A 11 18.01 4.34 -2.09
CA ALA A 11 18.57 5.38 -1.23
C ALA A 11 17.65 5.80 -0.07
N ALA A 12 16.34 5.56 -0.16
CA ALA A 12 15.39 5.97 0.88
C ALA A 12 15.63 5.27 2.21
N ASP A 13 15.39 5.95 3.34
CA ASP A 13 15.44 5.33 4.67
C ASP A 13 14.22 4.45 4.96
N ARG A 14 13.05 4.84 4.41
CA ARG A 14 11.77 4.16 4.62
C ARG A 14 10.96 4.19 3.34
N VAL A 15 10.19 3.13 3.11
CA VAL A 15 9.42 2.97 1.89
C VAL A 15 7.95 2.77 2.23
N VAL A 16 7.07 3.51 1.55
CA VAL A 16 5.62 3.27 1.57
C VAL A 16 5.19 2.82 0.18
N LEU A 17 4.57 1.65 0.12
CA LEU A 17 4.01 1.05 -1.09
C LEU A 17 2.48 1.18 -1.05
N PRO A 18 1.89 2.24 -1.60
CA PRO A 18 0.46 2.32 -1.83
C PRO A 18 0.04 1.50 -3.04
N GLY A 19 -1.24 1.10 -3.08
CA GLY A 19 -1.85 0.50 -4.24
C GLY A 19 -3.37 0.72 -4.24
N GLN A 20 -3.94 0.89 -5.43
CA GLN A 20 -5.38 1.04 -5.66
C GLN A 20 -5.77 0.27 -6.92
N GLY A 21 -6.95 -0.36 -6.90
CA GLY A 21 -7.46 -1.14 -8.03
C GLY A 21 -7.29 -2.64 -7.80
N ALA A 22 -7.15 -3.40 -8.89
CA ALA A 22 -6.93 -4.84 -8.81
C ALA A 22 -5.46 -5.15 -8.49
N MET A 23 -5.22 -6.13 -7.63
CA MET A 23 -3.85 -6.51 -7.24
C MET A 23 -2.99 -6.93 -8.45
N ARG A 24 -3.60 -7.59 -9.45
CA ARG A 24 -2.93 -8.00 -10.70
C ARG A 24 -2.31 -6.82 -11.44
N ASP A 25 -3.07 -5.73 -11.58
CA ASP A 25 -2.62 -4.54 -12.31
C ASP A 25 -1.50 -3.85 -11.52
N CYS A 26 -1.66 -3.70 -10.20
CA CYS A 26 -0.60 -3.12 -9.35
C CYS A 26 0.71 -3.94 -9.40
N MET A 27 0.64 -5.27 -9.37
CA MET A 27 1.82 -6.14 -9.49
C MET A 27 2.47 -6.06 -10.87
N ALA A 28 1.67 -5.98 -11.94
CA ALA A 28 2.16 -5.82 -13.31
C ALA A 28 2.87 -4.48 -13.50
N GLU A 29 2.29 -3.38 -13.01
CA GLU A 29 2.89 -2.04 -13.09
C GLU A 29 4.14 -1.91 -12.22
N LEU A 30 4.14 -2.51 -11.03
CA LEU A 30 5.32 -2.56 -10.18
C LEU A 30 6.50 -3.27 -10.87
N ALA A 31 6.22 -4.35 -11.59
CA ALA A 31 7.23 -5.03 -12.40
C ALA A 31 7.66 -4.20 -13.63
N ALA A 32 6.69 -3.64 -14.38
CA ALA A 32 6.96 -2.87 -15.60
C ALA A 32 7.75 -1.58 -15.33
N SER A 33 7.56 -0.96 -14.17
CA SER A 33 8.33 0.22 -13.75
C SER A 33 9.79 -0.10 -13.39
N GLY A 34 10.16 -1.37 -13.21
CA GLY A 34 11.47 -1.78 -12.72
C GLY A 34 11.70 -1.50 -11.23
N ALA A 35 10.67 -1.04 -10.51
CA ALA A 35 10.75 -0.71 -9.10
C ALA A 35 10.58 -1.94 -8.18
N LYS A 36 10.07 -3.06 -8.70
CA LYS A 36 9.82 -4.29 -7.94
C LYS A 36 11.06 -4.76 -7.18
N GLU A 37 12.19 -4.90 -7.87
CA GLU A 37 13.44 -5.38 -7.28
C GLU A 37 13.94 -4.43 -6.20
N ALA A 38 13.89 -3.12 -6.44
CA ALA A 38 14.28 -2.11 -5.45
C ALA A 38 13.37 -2.14 -4.20
N VAL A 39 12.07 -2.40 -4.35
CA VAL A 39 11.15 -2.58 -3.21
C VAL A 39 11.50 -3.83 -2.41
N LEU A 40 11.82 -4.95 -3.07
CA LEU A 40 12.22 -6.19 -2.39
C LEU A 40 13.54 -6.01 -1.63
N GLU A 41 14.54 -5.37 -2.25
CA GLU A 41 15.81 -5.03 -1.61
C GLU A 41 15.61 -4.10 -0.41
N ALA A 42 14.72 -3.11 -0.54
CA ALA A 42 14.35 -2.24 0.56
C ALA A 42 13.68 -3.04 1.69
N ALA A 43 12.69 -3.87 1.38
CA ALA A 43 11.99 -4.67 2.39
C ALA A 43 12.92 -5.53 3.26
N ALA A 44 14.04 -5.98 2.70
CA ALA A 44 15.02 -6.78 3.42
C ALA A 44 15.88 -5.98 4.43
N THR A 45 16.01 -4.67 4.25
CA THR A 45 17.00 -3.85 4.96
C THR A 45 16.40 -2.66 5.71
N LYS A 46 15.18 -2.24 5.38
CA LYS A 46 14.58 -1.02 5.92
C LYS A 46 13.06 -1.13 6.11
N PRO A 47 12.45 -0.26 6.93
CA PRO A 47 11.00 -0.29 7.15
C PRO A 47 10.20 -0.06 5.86
N LEU A 48 9.30 -0.99 5.56
CA LEU A 48 8.34 -0.94 4.45
C LEU A 48 6.90 -0.93 5.01
N LEU A 49 6.07 -0.01 4.53
CA LEU A 49 4.64 0.05 4.84
C LEU A 49 3.81 -0.11 3.57
N GLY A 50 2.99 -1.16 3.49
CA GLY A 50 1.97 -1.30 2.44
C GLY A 50 0.68 -0.58 2.82
N VAL A 51 0.01 0.06 1.85
CA VAL A 51 -1.29 0.74 2.07
C VAL A 51 -2.34 0.22 1.08
N CYS A 52 -3.50 -0.18 1.60
CA CYS A 52 -4.64 -0.69 0.82
C CYS A 52 -4.30 -1.93 -0.03
N VAL A 53 -4.21 -1.84 -1.35
CA VAL A 53 -3.76 -2.97 -2.18
C VAL A 53 -2.26 -3.20 -1.99
N GLY A 54 -1.50 -2.17 -1.65
CA GLY A 54 -0.08 -2.29 -1.38
C GLY A 54 0.25 -3.19 -0.19
N MET A 55 -0.61 -3.26 0.84
CA MET A 55 -0.43 -4.26 1.93
C MET A 55 -0.80 -5.68 1.48
N GLN A 56 -1.76 -5.83 0.57
CA GLN A 56 -2.14 -7.12 0.00
C GLN A 56 -1.01 -7.70 -0.86
N MET A 57 -0.32 -6.84 -1.63
CA MET A 57 0.84 -7.21 -2.44
C MET A 57 2.01 -7.76 -1.60
N LEU A 58 2.11 -7.44 -0.30
CA LEU A 58 3.18 -7.97 0.56
C LEU A 58 3.01 -9.47 0.87
N LEU A 59 1.80 -10.01 0.70
CA LEU A 59 1.48 -11.41 0.98
C LEU A 59 1.97 -12.34 -0.14
N ASP A 60 1.80 -13.65 0.02
CA ASP A 60 2.21 -14.64 -0.99
C ASP A 60 1.31 -14.59 -2.24
N HIS A 61 0.00 -14.40 -2.04
CA HIS A 61 -0.97 -14.61 -3.11
C HIS A 61 -2.32 -13.93 -2.85
N SER A 62 -3.07 -13.62 -3.91
CA SER A 62 -4.46 -13.16 -3.85
C SER A 62 -5.39 -14.05 -4.66
N GLU A 63 -6.53 -14.40 -4.06
CA GLU A 63 -7.64 -15.04 -4.78
C GLU A 63 -8.23 -14.15 -5.88
N GLU A 64 -8.04 -12.82 -5.78
CA GLU A 64 -8.43 -11.91 -6.85
C GLU A 64 -7.56 -12.18 -8.09
N GLN A 65 -8.19 -12.79 -9.10
CA GLN A 65 -7.56 -13.11 -10.37
C GLN A 65 -6.33 -14.03 -10.28
N ASP A 66 -6.22 -14.83 -9.21
CA ASP A 66 -5.14 -15.80 -8.98
C ASP A 66 -3.74 -15.15 -9.11
N THR A 67 -3.52 -14.09 -8.33
CA THR A 67 -2.36 -13.20 -8.51
C THR A 67 -1.27 -13.51 -7.47
N PRO A 68 -0.02 -13.80 -7.86
CA PRO A 68 1.10 -13.89 -6.93
C PRO A 68 1.46 -12.51 -6.35
N GLY A 69 1.75 -12.46 -5.05
CA GLY A 69 2.27 -11.26 -4.38
C GLY A 69 3.80 -11.21 -4.36
N LEU A 70 4.34 -10.38 -3.47
CA LEU A 70 5.77 -10.22 -3.25
C LEU A 70 6.34 -11.30 -2.31
N GLY A 71 5.49 -12.01 -1.56
CA GLY A 71 5.92 -13.11 -0.68
C GLY A 71 6.79 -12.66 0.49
N LEU A 72 6.61 -11.42 0.96
CA LEU A 72 7.35 -10.86 2.10
C LEU A 72 6.72 -11.27 3.43
N ILE A 73 5.41 -11.52 3.43
CA ILE A 73 4.64 -11.95 4.59
C ILE A 73 3.86 -13.20 4.19
N PRO A 74 3.96 -14.32 4.94
CA PRO A 74 3.22 -15.52 4.60
C PRO A 74 1.70 -15.27 4.75
N GLY A 75 0.93 -15.62 3.73
CA GLY A 75 -0.53 -15.48 3.75
C GLY A 75 -1.17 -15.28 2.39
N ARG A 76 -2.50 -15.32 2.37
CA ARG A 76 -3.30 -15.19 1.15
C ARG A 76 -4.45 -14.20 1.34
N VAL A 77 -4.65 -13.32 0.35
CA VAL A 77 -5.81 -12.43 0.28
C VAL A 77 -7.00 -13.25 -0.21
N GLN A 78 -8.07 -13.27 0.58
CA GLN A 78 -9.28 -14.03 0.26
C GLN A 78 -10.37 -13.09 -0.27
N ARG A 79 -11.11 -13.55 -1.28
CA ARG A 79 -12.25 -12.82 -1.81
C ARG A 79 -13.46 -13.07 -0.91
N PHE A 80 -14.05 -11.98 -0.41
CA PHE A 80 -15.31 -12.05 0.32
C PHE A 80 -16.42 -12.71 -0.52
N ARG A 81 -17.06 -13.73 0.03
CA ARG A 81 -18.23 -14.40 -0.54
C ARG A 81 -19.48 -13.72 0.02
N LEU A 82 -20.02 -12.79 -0.78
CA LEU A 82 -21.14 -11.92 -0.37
C LEU A 82 -22.47 -12.36 -1.00
N GLU A 83 -22.57 -13.57 -1.56
CA GLU A 83 -23.82 -14.04 -2.16
C GLU A 83 -24.98 -13.98 -1.14
N GLY A 84 -26.01 -13.20 -1.46
CA GLY A 84 -27.19 -13.02 -0.60
C GLY A 84 -26.96 -12.13 0.64
N GLN A 85 -25.80 -11.48 0.76
CA GLN A 85 -25.51 -10.54 1.84
C GLN A 85 -25.57 -9.11 1.31
N LEU A 86 -26.58 -8.35 1.75
CA LEU A 86 -26.66 -6.91 1.51
C LEU A 86 -26.12 -6.18 2.73
N GLN A 87 -25.24 -5.21 2.49
CA GLN A 87 -24.82 -4.29 3.53
C GLN A 87 -26.00 -3.32 3.77
N PRO A 88 -26.56 -3.22 4.99
CA PRO A 88 -27.83 -2.53 5.26
C PRO A 88 -27.80 -1.00 5.00
N ASP A 89 -26.65 -0.44 4.65
CA ASP A 89 -26.38 0.98 4.52
C ASP A 89 -25.35 1.25 3.40
N ALA A 90 -25.79 1.14 2.15
CA ALA A 90 -24.98 1.41 0.95
C ALA A 90 -24.54 2.89 0.76
N ALA A 91 -24.63 3.74 1.78
CA ALA A 91 -24.10 5.11 1.76
C ALA A 91 -22.63 5.19 2.24
N SER A 92 -22.03 4.08 2.67
CA SER A 92 -20.62 4.01 3.05
C SER A 92 -20.06 2.67 2.61
N SER A 93 -19.38 2.62 1.46
CA SER A 93 -18.61 1.46 1.00
C SER A 93 -17.40 1.24 1.94
N ALA A 94 -17.65 0.65 3.10
CA ALA A 94 -16.63 0.29 4.07
C ALA A 94 -16.59 -1.24 4.22
N MET A 95 -15.54 -1.81 3.66
CA MET A 95 -15.05 -3.15 3.91
C MET A 95 -14.79 -3.32 5.41
N GLN A 96 -15.80 -3.77 6.16
CA GLN A 96 -15.59 -4.27 7.52
C GLN A 96 -15.29 -5.75 7.43
N SER A 97 -14.00 -6.03 7.21
CA SER A 97 -13.42 -7.30 7.59
C SER A 97 -13.87 -7.61 9.01
N ARG A 98 -14.54 -8.75 9.22
CA ARG A 98 -14.70 -9.35 10.55
C ARG A 98 -13.30 -9.73 11.03
N MET A 99 -12.53 -8.74 11.48
CA MET A 99 -11.34 -8.95 12.28
C MET A 99 -11.82 -9.61 13.56
N ALA A 100 -11.36 -10.83 13.82
CA ALA A 100 -11.43 -11.36 15.17
C ALA A 100 -10.78 -10.32 16.11
N PRO A 101 -11.39 -10.00 17.26
CA PRO A 101 -10.83 -9.02 18.18
C PRO A 101 -9.43 -9.48 18.61
N TRP A 102 -8.43 -8.64 18.36
CA TRP A 102 -7.08 -8.83 18.88
C TRP A 102 -7.16 -8.65 20.40
N PRO A 103 -6.75 -9.62 21.23
CA PRO A 103 -6.85 -9.46 22.67
C PRO A 103 -5.98 -8.27 23.13
N GLY A 104 -6.63 -7.17 23.53
CA GLY A 104 -5.98 -6.05 24.21
C GLY A 104 -6.15 -4.64 23.63
N SER A 105 -6.85 -4.41 22.51
CA SER A 105 -6.94 -3.06 21.91
C SER A 105 -8.23 -2.30 22.29
N THR A 106 -8.10 -1.28 23.15
CA THR A 106 -9.14 -0.27 23.40
C THR A 106 -9.17 0.74 22.26
N THR A 107 -10.25 0.73 21.46
CA THR A 107 -10.47 1.66 20.35
C THR A 107 -10.66 3.09 20.85
N ARG A 108 -9.79 4.03 20.44
CA ARG A 108 -10.01 5.47 20.56
C ARG A 108 -10.30 6.05 19.17
N SER A 109 -11.35 6.86 19.10
CA SER A 109 -12.00 7.36 17.89
C SER A 109 -11.07 8.10 16.91
N ALA A 110 -11.39 7.96 15.62
CA ALA A 110 -10.69 8.53 14.48
C ALA A 110 -10.65 10.07 14.47
N ALA A 111 -9.46 10.63 14.22
CA ALA A 111 -9.28 12.05 13.91
C ALA A 111 -9.36 12.28 12.39
N ARG A 112 -10.15 13.28 11.97
CA ARG A 112 -10.23 13.75 10.58
C ARG A 112 -8.94 14.48 10.21
N ILE A 113 -8.38 14.18 9.05
CA ILE A 113 -7.27 14.94 8.45
C ILE A 113 -7.85 15.72 7.27
N THR A 114 -7.87 17.05 7.39
CA THR A 114 -8.22 17.98 6.31
C THR A 114 -7.04 18.14 5.35
N SER A 115 -7.36 18.10 4.06
CA SER A 115 -6.44 18.24 2.93
C SER A 115 -5.72 19.59 2.91
N GLY A 116 -4.40 19.57 2.71
CA GLY A 116 -3.63 20.76 2.37
C GLY A 116 -2.17 20.43 2.09
N SER A 117 -1.74 20.75 0.87
CA SER A 117 -0.35 20.99 0.41
C SER A 117 0.07 20.08 -0.76
N GLN A 118 -0.14 20.63 -1.95
CA GLN A 118 0.45 20.19 -3.22
C GLN A 118 1.97 20.39 -3.16
N VAL A 119 2.74 19.31 -3.30
CA VAL A 119 4.19 19.39 -3.56
C VAL A 119 4.41 18.87 -4.96
N MET A 120 4.76 19.77 -5.88
CA MET A 120 5.22 19.43 -7.22
C MET A 120 6.60 18.78 -7.11
N ALA A 121 6.72 17.52 -7.52
CA ALA A 121 7.99 16.84 -7.72
C ALA A 121 8.06 16.37 -9.17
N THR A 122 8.96 16.99 -9.94
CA THR A 122 9.31 16.58 -11.30
C THR A 122 10.13 15.30 -11.24
N SER A 123 9.47 14.15 -11.37
CA SER A 123 10.12 12.87 -11.68
C SER A 123 9.30 12.20 -12.79
N LYS A 124 9.97 11.38 -13.62
CA LYS A 124 9.36 10.66 -14.77
C LYS A 124 7.94 10.20 -14.44
N PRO A 125 6.94 10.43 -15.31
CA PRO A 125 5.57 10.04 -15.00
C PRO A 125 5.51 8.53 -14.84
N CYS A 126 5.37 8.08 -13.59
CA CYS A 126 5.01 6.70 -13.30
C CYS A 126 3.55 6.52 -13.77
N PRO A 127 3.23 5.47 -14.54
CA PRO A 127 1.84 5.15 -14.86
C PRO A 127 1.03 5.00 -13.56
N SER A 128 -0.24 5.40 -13.62
CA SER A 128 -1.04 5.90 -12.50
C SER A 128 -1.30 4.94 -11.33
N ALA A 129 -0.88 3.68 -11.38
CA ALA A 129 -1.28 2.64 -10.42
C ALA A 129 -0.20 2.18 -9.43
N ALA A 130 1.08 2.55 -9.63
CA ALA A 130 2.19 2.09 -8.79
C ALA A 130 3.14 3.24 -8.43
N TRP A 131 2.72 4.08 -7.51
CA TRP A 131 3.56 5.16 -6.98
C TRP A 131 4.18 4.72 -5.67
N ILE A 132 5.49 4.82 -5.49
CA ILE A 132 6.12 4.52 -4.20
C ILE A 132 6.42 5.85 -3.50
N THR A 133 6.01 5.98 -2.24
CA THR A 133 6.43 7.14 -1.44
C THR A 133 7.70 6.77 -0.69
N ALA A 134 8.83 7.29 -1.16
CA ALA A 134 10.11 7.25 -0.47
C ALA A 134 10.14 8.37 0.58
N CYS A 135 10.26 8.02 1.86
CA CYS A 135 10.37 8.98 2.95
C CYS A 135 11.81 9.01 3.47
N ASP A 136 12.38 10.21 3.49
CA ASP A 136 13.74 10.49 3.93
C ASP A 136 13.68 11.08 5.34
N THR A 137 14.49 10.56 6.27
CA THR A 137 14.44 10.94 7.68
C THR A 137 14.94 12.37 7.91
N GLU A 138 15.73 12.94 6.98
CA GLU A 138 16.30 14.28 7.14
C GLU A 138 15.32 15.44 6.88
N ARG A 139 14.12 15.17 6.34
CA ARG A 139 13.07 16.18 6.21
C ARG A 139 12.17 16.21 7.45
N ARG A 140 12.75 16.59 8.60
CA ARG A 140 11.95 17.13 9.72
C ARG A 140 11.19 18.35 9.19
N LEU A 141 9.92 18.17 8.85
CA LEU A 141 9.00 19.29 8.72
C LEU A 141 9.02 20.03 10.07
N PRO A 142 9.27 21.35 10.11
CA PRO A 142 9.06 22.11 11.33
C PRO A 142 7.58 21.97 11.69
N MET A 143 7.32 21.28 12.80
CA MET A 143 5.99 21.24 13.40
C MET A 143 5.65 22.68 13.83
N PRO A 144 4.47 23.21 13.49
CA PRO A 144 4.02 24.50 13.99
C PRO A 144 3.80 24.48 15.50
#